data_AF-A0A3L7UJD1-F1
#
_entry.id   AF-A0A3L7UJD1-F1
#
_cell.length_a   1.000
_cell.length_b   1.000
_cell.length_c   1.000
_cell.angle_alpha   90.00
_cell.angle_beta   90.00
_cell.angle_gamma   90.00
#
_symmetry.space_group_name_H-M   'P 1'
#
loop_
_entity.id
_entity.type
_entity.pdbx_description
1 polymer ?
#
loop_
_entity_poly.entity_id
_entity_poly.type
_entity_poly.pdbx_seq_one_letter_code
_entity_poly.pdbx_strand_id
1 'polypeptide(L)'
;MMMKPLAMDRLVRSPLSRLVSTLFAATTIWLSSSCCVSGQATAAGPAMLTLDWPRPHQVVQRTGTDPEAGHADVRIAGELPKAADQAKWWYRVVSLDGATGSGTDWTTFDVKVTGTNFDGMARVAAGGWYRLEVRAIGGKAVIAAGKVEPIGVGEVFVVAGQSYATNCNDERFKVAEPHGRVVAFDSAKGTWGIANDPQPTPDGSDGGSIWPPLGDALAKELRVPIGFANVAVGATSSQQWMPDGQLHPRLVKAEQTLGRFRAVLWQQGESDVIAKTTTEKYVANLKTIRETAAKACGFESPWLLAKSTLHPTVYNDPVGEGRIRGAIDELVKLPGFRAGPDTDTLTGENRGDAKSRRHFSGIGQRRAAEMWLAVLKRELETAKAAMAITPVAK
;
A
#
# COMPACT_ATOMS: atom_id res chain seq x y z
N MET A 1 50.68 -40.80 -24.50
CA MET A 1 52.08 -41.04 -24.11
C MET A 1 52.19 -40.78 -22.61
N MET A 2 52.89 -41.65 -21.88
CA MET A 2 53.50 -41.53 -20.52
C MET A 2 53.16 -40.32 -19.58
N MET A 3 53.17 -40.43 -18.25
CA MET A 3 53.00 -41.54 -17.30
C MET A 3 53.04 -40.95 -15.86
N LYS A 4 52.26 -41.50 -14.92
CA LYS A 4 52.54 -41.48 -13.47
C LYS A 4 53.47 -42.67 -13.13
N PRO A 5 54.01 -42.83 -11.89
CA PRO A 5 54.19 -41.89 -10.77
C PRO A 5 55.67 -41.93 -10.26
N LEU A 6 55.94 -41.44 -9.02
CA LEU A 6 56.42 -42.32 -7.94
C LEU A 6 56.45 -41.61 -6.56
N ALA A 7 56.34 -42.42 -5.50
CA ALA A 7 56.54 -42.07 -4.10
C ALA A 7 57.09 -43.32 -3.36
N MET A 8 57.86 -43.13 -2.29
CA MET A 8 58.39 -44.09 -1.29
C MET A 8 59.26 -43.26 -0.32
N ASP A 9 59.55 -43.55 0.96
CA ASP A 9 59.25 -44.63 1.93
C ASP A 9 59.57 -44.05 3.35
N ARG A 10 59.38 -44.63 4.55
CA ARG A 10 58.90 -45.93 5.13
C ARG A 10 58.29 -45.57 6.52
N LEU A 11 57.14 -46.09 6.99
CA LEU A 11 56.80 -47.47 7.46
C LEU A 11 57.09 -47.70 8.97
N VAL A 12 56.32 -48.61 9.62
CA VAL A 12 56.33 -49.07 11.04
C VAL A 12 55.34 -48.28 11.94
N ARG A 13 54.52 -48.85 12.86
CA ARG A 13 53.86 -50.17 13.17
C ARG A 13 52.65 -49.80 14.09
N SER A 14 51.44 -50.38 14.15
CA SER A 14 50.85 -51.73 14.00
C SER A 14 51.05 -52.68 15.22
N PRO A 15 50.06 -53.54 15.63
CA PRO A 15 48.60 -53.44 15.47
C PRO A 15 47.74 -54.03 16.66
N LEU A 16 46.40 -53.99 16.50
CA LEU A 16 45.38 -55.01 16.90
C LEU A 16 45.44 -55.80 18.23
N SER A 17 44.32 -55.80 18.97
CA SER A 17 43.50 -57.02 19.18
C SER A 17 42.06 -56.72 19.69
N ARG A 18 41.16 -57.72 19.61
CA ARG A 18 39.82 -57.79 20.26
C ARG A 18 39.79 -59.08 21.10
N LEU A 19 39.01 -59.15 22.18
CA LEU A 19 37.92 -60.15 22.39
C LEU A 19 37.21 -60.06 23.77
N VAL A 20 35.90 -60.32 23.74
CA VAL A 20 35.03 -61.06 24.71
C VAL A 20 35.14 -60.84 26.24
N SER A 21 34.09 -60.18 26.75
CA SER A 21 33.20 -60.50 27.90
C SER A 21 33.56 -61.56 28.97
N THR A 22 33.44 -61.17 30.25
CA THR A 22 32.61 -61.89 31.27
C THR A 22 32.02 -60.88 32.27
N LEU A 23 30.88 -61.21 32.90
CA LEU A 23 30.28 -60.42 33.99
C LEU A 23 31.02 -60.62 35.32
N PHE A 24 31.06 -59.58 36.16
CA PHE A 24 30.86 -59.71 37.60
C PHE A 24 30.12 -58.48 38.14
N ALA A 25 29.17 -58.69 39.05
CA ALA A 25 28.38 -57.61 39.66
C ALA A 25 29.02 -57.14 40.97
N ALA A 26 29.15 -55.82 41.15
CA ALA A 26 29.61 -55.20 42.38
C ALA A 26 28.66 -54.05 42.76
N THR A 27 27.88 -54.25 43.82
CA THR A 27 26.88 -53.27 44.29
C THR A 27 27.54 -52.13 45.06
N THR A 28 27.84 -51.02 44.37
CA THR A 28 28.37 -49.81 45.02
C THR A 28 27.25 -48.81 45.29
N ILE A 29 26.88 -48.67 46.56
CA ILE A 29 25.90 -47.67 47.01
C ILE A 29 26.55 -46.28 46.96
N TRP A 30 26.18 -45.48 45.95
CA TRP A 30 26.47 -44.05 45.95
C TRP A 30 25.38 -43.31 46.72
N LEU A 31 25.76 -42.61 47.79
CA LEU A 31 24.86 -41.66 48.44
C LEU A 31 24.63 -40.49 47.48
N SER A 32 23.38 -40.29 47.08
CA SER A 32 22.96 -39.13 46.29
C SER A 32 22.96 -37.88 47.18
N SER A 33 24.09 -37.18 47.24
CA SER A 33 24.14 -35.80 47.73
C SER A 33 23.34 -34.92 46.78
N SER A 34 22.05 -34.73 47.08
CA SER A 34 21.15 -33.84 46.34
C SER A 34 21.61 -32.39 46.47
N CYS A 35 22.55 -31.97 45.63
CA CYS A 35 22.75 -30.57 45.32
C CYS A 35 21.45 -30.04 44.71
N CYS A 36 20.68 -29.31 45.51
CA CYS A 36 19.56 -28.53 45.04
C CYS A 36 20.08 -27.42 44.12
N VAL A 37 20.32 -27.76 42.85
CA VAL A 37 20.46 -26.78 41.78
C VAL A 37 19.13 -26.04 41.71
N SER A 38 19.08 -24.87 42.31
CA SER A 38 17.97 -23.94 42.23
C SER A 38 17.90 -23.41 40.81
N GLY A 39 17.29 -24.22 39.94
CA GLY A 39 17.04 -23.88 38.54
C GLY A 39 16.33 -22.54 38.49
N GLN A 40 17.05 -21.50 38.10
CA GLN A 40 16.47 -20.19 37.85
C GLN A 40 15.50 -20.36 36.69
N ALA A 41 14.21 -20.44 37.02
CA ALA A 41 13.15 -20.46 36.03
C ALA A 41 13.21 -19.12 35.27
N THR A 42 13.89 -19.13 34.12
CA THR A 42 13.92 -18.01 33.20
C THR A 42 12.47 -17.70 32.84
N ALA A 43 11.99 -16.54 33.30
CA ALA A 43 10.61 -16.14 33.07
C ALA A 43 10.34 -16.19 31.57
N ALA A 44 9.39 -17.03 31.17
CA ALA A 44 9.07 -17.21 29.75
C ALA A 44 8.76 -15.85 29.12
N GLY A 45 9.33 -15.59 27.95
CA GLY A 45 9.08 -14.35 27.23
C GLY A 45 7.59 -14.15 26.94
N PRO A 46 7.14 -12.90 26.72
CA PRO A 46 5.74 -12.63 26.39
C PRO A 46 5.33 -13.44 25.16
N ALA A 47 4.13 -14.01 25.19
CA ALA A 47 3.67 -14.85 24.10
C ALA A 47 3.48 -14.01 22.82
N MET A 48 3.78 -14.58 21.65
CA MET A 48 3.67 -13.82 20.40
C MET A 48 2.20 -13.69 19.99
N LEU A 49 1.72 -12.46 19.80
CA LEU A 49 0.43 -12.16 19.16
C LEU A 49 0.62 -11.88 17.67
N THR A 50 -0.42 -12.09 16.88
CA THR A 50 -0.45 -11.75 15.44
C THR A 50 -1.04 -10.35 15.22
N LEU A 51 -0.77 -9.77 14.05
CA LEU A 51 -1.36 -8.52 13.59
C LEU A 51 -1.84 -8.69 12.15
N ASP A 52 -3.16 -8.64 11.95
CA ASP A 52 -3.80 -8.59 10.64
C ASP A 52 -3.87 -7.14 10.10
N TRP A 53 -3.85 -6.18 11.04
CA TRP A 53 -3.85 -4.74 10.81
C TRP A 53 -3.00 -4.02 11.88
N PRO A 54 -2.23 -2.98 11.51
CA PRO A 54 -1.89 -2.60 10.13
C PRO A 54 -0.95 -3.65 9.49
N ARG A 55 -0.88 -3.66 8.16
CA ARG A 55 -0.07 -4.63 7.39
C ARG A 55 1.33 -4.08 7.07
N PRO A 56 2.35 -4.93 6.85
CA PRO A 56 3.65 -4.47 6.36
C PRO A 56 3.52 -3.63 5.09
N HIS A 57 4.25 -2.53 5.02
CA HIS A 57 4.22 -1.48 3.98
C HIS A 57 2.86 -0.76 3.80
N GLN A 58 1.89 -0.94 4.71
CA GLN A 58 0.63 -0.20 4.64
C GLN A 58 0.84 1.29 4.91
N VAL A 59 0.32 2.14 4.02
CA VAL A 59 0.11 3.57 4.28
C VAL A 59 -1.34 3.78 4.69
N VAL A 60 -1.55 4.55 5.76
CA VAL A 60 -2.87 5.00 6.22
C VAL A 60 -3.01 6.50 5.94
N GLN A 61 -4.18 6.91 5.43
CA GLN A 61 -4.44 8.31 5.10
C GLN A 61 -4.39 9.22 6.32
N ARG A 62 -3.52 10.24 6.28
CA ARG A 62 -3.39 11.28 7.29
C ARG A 62 -4.49 12.34 7.22
N THR A 63 -4.72 13.00 8.36
CA THR A 63 -5.36 14.31 8.49
C THR A 63 -4.42 15.44 8.03
N GLY A 64 -4.97 16.62 7.72
CA GLY A 64 -4.19 17.78 7.24
C GLY A 64 -3.66 17.60 5.81
N THR A 65 -2.83 18.54 5.35
CA THR A 65 -2.18 18.50 4.01
C THR A 65 -0.77 19.10 3.98
N ASP A 66 -0.39 20.00 4.91
CA ASP A 66 0.96 20.57 5.00
C ASP A 66 2.06 19.49 5.04
N PRO A 67 3.24 19.70 4.43
CA PRO A 67 4.32 18.71 4.45
C PRO A 67 4.68 18.25 5.86
N GLU A 68 4.96 16.95 6.03
CA GLU A 68 5.31 16.27 7.30
C GLU A 68 4.20 16.27 8.38
N ALA A 69 3.20 17.15 8.28
CA ALA A 69 2.18 17.35 9.31
C ALA A 69 1.04 16.32 9.26
N GLY A 70 0.27 16.27 10.35
CA GLY A 70 -0.94 15.44 10.47
C GLY A 70 -0.73 14.11 11.16
N HIS A 71 -1.81 13.33 11.26
CA HIS A 71 -1.83 12.03 11.92
C HIS A 71 -2.96 11.15 11.35
N ALA A 72 -2.95 9.86 11.66
CA ALA A 72 -4.07 8.96 11.41
C ALA A 72 -4.37 8.13 12.67
N ASP A 73 -5.63 7.72 12.81
CA ASP A 73 -6.02 6.70 13.77
C ASP A 73 -5.92 5.34 13.09
N VAL A 74 -4.78 4.67 13.34
CA VAL A 74 -4.39 3.41 12.74
C VAL A 74 -5.05 2.27 13.51
N ARG A 75 -5.87 1.48 12.81
CA ARG A 75 -6.46 0.26 13.35
C ARG A 75 -5.38 -0.78 13.64
N ILE A 76 -5.28 -1.20 14.89
CA ILE A 76 -4.50 -2.34 15.35
C ILE A 76 -5.48 -3.49 15.61
N ALA A 77 -5.37 -4.59 14.86
CA ALA A 77 -6.19 -5.77 15.07
C ALA A 77 -5.44 -7.06 14.73
N GLY A 78 -5.78 -8.15 15.41
CA GLY A 78 -5.16 -9.46 15.24
C GLY A 78 -5.62 -10.46 16.29
N GLU A 79 -4.82 -11.50 16.53
CA GLU A 79 -5.15 -12.59 17.44
C GLU A 79 -4.11 -12.78 18.56
N LEU A 80 -4.60 -12.99 19.77
CA LEU A 80 -3.83 -13.44 20.92
C LEU A 80 -3.62 -14.96 20.84
N PRO A 81 -2.46 -15.48 21.30
CA PRO A 81 -2.20 -16.92 21.35
C PRO A 81 -3.07 -17.66 22.40
N LYS A 82 -3.67 -16.92 23.36
CA LYS A 82 -4.70 -17.37 24.31
C LYS A 82 -5.57 -16.17 24.69
N ALA A 83 -6.83 -16.39 25.05
CA ALA A 83 -7.70 -15.32 25.57
C ALA A 83 -7.05 -14.61 26.78
N ALA A 84 -7.16 -13.29 26.82
CA ALA A 84 -6.46 -12.42 27.78
C ALA A 84 -7.44 -11.46 28.47
N ASP A 85 -8.43 -12.03 29.16
CA ASP A 85 -9.44 -11.26 29.88
C ASP A 85 -8.81 -10.31 30.89
N GLN A 86 -9.37 -9.10 30.99
CA GLN A 86 -8.89 -8.00 31.86
C GLN A 86 -7.44 -7.52 31.59
N ALA A 87 -6.81 -7.95 30.50
CA ALA A 87 -5.52 -7.40 30.09
C ALA A 87 -5.63 -5.91 29.73
N LYS A 88 -4.67 -5.12 30.21
CA LYS A 88 -4.49 -3.74 29.75
C LYS A 88 -3.59 -3.73 28.51
N TRP A 89 -3.76 -2.74 27.65
CA TRP A 89 -3.11 -2.69 26.34
C TRP A 89 -2.30 -1.41 26.15
N TRP A 90 -1.11 -1.56 25.55
CA TRP A 90 -0.23 -0.46 25.15
C TRP A 90 0.26 -0.65 23.72
N TYR A 91 0.44 0.45 23.01
CA TYR A 91 1.22 0.51 21.79
C TYR A 91 2.41 1.46 21.96
N ARG A 92 3.39 1.34 21.06
CA ARG A 92 4.37 2.40 20.80
C ARG A 92 4.71 2.44 19.31
N VAL A 93 5.11 3.62 18.85
CA VAL A 93 5.53 3.88 17.47
C VAL A 93 7.02 4.20 17.49
N VAL A 94 7.84 3.45 16.77
CA VAL A 94 9.29 3.67 16.65
C VAL A 94 9.58 4.16 15.24
N SER A 95 10.07 5.40 15.11
CA SER A 95 10.54 5.96 13.84
C SER A 95 11.68 5.10 13.26
N LEU A 96 11.58 4.78 11.97
CA LEU A 96 12.64 4.11 11.21
C LEU A 96 13.47 5.15 10.44
N ASP A 97 14.49 4.69 9.71
CA ASP A 97 15.29 5.57 8.88
C ASP A 97 14.44 6.31 7.81
N GLY A 98 14.81 7.56 7.52
CA GLY A 98 14.05 8.45 6.62
C GLY A 98 12.70 8.94 7.15
N ALA A 99 12.31 8.62 8.38
CA ALA A 99 11.10 9.15 9.00
C ALA A 99 11.34 10.52 9.65
N THR A 100 10.49 11.48 9.31
CA THR A 100 10.55 12.86 9.82
C THR A 100 9.49 13.16 10.87
N GLY A 101 8.50 12.27 11.01
CA GLY A 101 7.48 12.30 12.04
C GLY A 101 7.91 11.64 13.36
N SER A 102 7.27 12.08 14.45
CA SER A 102 7.55 11.61 15.80
C SER A 102 6.94 10.23 16.07
N GLY A 103 7.77 9.31 16.56
CA GLY A 103 7.29 8.11 17.27
C GLY A 103 6.62 8.45 18.61
N THR A 104 6.23 7.41 19.34
CA THR A 104 5.62 7.50 20.68
C THR A 104 6.30 6.56 21.66
N ASP A 105 6.35 6.96 22.93
CA ASP A 105 6.62 6.04 24.04
C ASP A 105 5.42 5.10 24.27
N TRP A 106 5.61 4.09 25.13
CA TRP A 106 4.56 3.13 25.50
C TRP A 106 3.33 3.82 26.13
N THR A 107 2.29 4.03 25.33
CA THR A 107 1.04 4.66 25.73
C THR A 107 -0.12 3.67 25.71
N THR A 108 -1.11 3.87 26.56
CA THR A 108 -2.31 3.01 26.64
C THR A 108 -3.28 3.29 25.49
N PHE A 109 -4.02 2.27 25.08
CA PHE A 109 -5.14 2.42 24.14
C PHE A 109 -6.29 1.47 24.47
N ASP A 110 -7.50 1.87 24.09
CA ASP A 110 -8.70 1.06 24.28
C ASP A 110 -8.74 -0.04 23.22
N VAL A 111 -8.94 -1.28 23.68
CA VAL A 111 -8.96 -2.49 22.85
C VAL A 111 -10.18 -3.31 23.21
N LYS A 112 -11.00 -3.60 22.21
CA LYS A 112 -12.09 -4.59 22.30
C LYS A 112 -11.49 -5.97 22.06
N VAL A 113 -11.58 -6.85 23.06
CA VAL A 113 -11.24 -8.28 22.93
C VAL A 113 -12.53 -9.08 22.73
N THR A 114 -12.49 -10.15 21.93
CA THR A 114 -13.60 -11.09 21.72
C THR A 114 -13.01 -12.47 21.43
N GLY A 115 -12.97 -13.32 22.47
CA GLY A 115 -12.22 -14.58 22.43
C GLY A 115 -10.71 -14.33 22.39
N THR A 116 -10.03 -14.86 21.37
CA THR A 116 -8.62 -14.55 21.07
C THR A 116 -8.43 -13.23 20.32
N ASN A 117 -9.47 -12.72 19.66
CA ASN A 117 -9.32 -11.67 18.66
C ASN A 117 -9.44 -10.30 19.32
N PHE A 118 -8.64 -9.33 18.86
CA PHE A 118 -8.61 -7.99 19.44
C PHE A 118 -8.62 -6.89 18.38
N ASP A 119 -9.20 -5.74 18.70
CA ASP A 119 -9.33 -4.58 17.82
C ASP A 119 -9.24 -3.27 18.64
N GLY A 120 -8.43 -2.33 18.20
CA GLY A 120 -8.28 -1.00 18.81
C GLY A 120 -7.68 0.01 17.84
N MET A 121 -7.60 1.27 18.26
CA MET A 121 -7.09 2.38 17.44
C MET A 121 -5.90 3.06 18.11
N ALA A 122 -4.84 3.31 17.35
CA ALA A 122 -3.64 4.02 17.77
C ALA A 122 -3.43 5.29 16.94
N ARG A 123 -3.17 6.43 17.60
CA ARG A 123 -2.90 7.68 16.90
C ARG A 123 -1.43 7.74 16.51
N VAL A 124 -1.16 7.81 15.21
CA VAL A 124 0.19 7.76 14.63
C VAL A 124 0.43 9.02 13.79
N ALA A 125 1.55 9.70 14.00
CA ALA A 125 1.92 10.91 13.27
C ALA A 125 2.30 10.62 11.80
N ALA A 126 2.01 11.54 10.89
CA ALA A 126 2.55 11.49 9.53
C ALA A 126 4.07 11.71 9.52
N GLY A 127 4.75 11.35 8.42
CA GLY A 127 6.16 11.74 8.18
C GLY A 127 7.14 10.61 7.81
N GLY A 128 6.72 9.34 7.78
CA GLY A 128 7.62 8.29 7.29
C GLY A 128 7.21 6.87 7.64
N TRP A 129 8.20 5.99 7.62
CA TRP A 129 8.07 4.60 8.04
C TRP A 129 8.31 4.43 9.53
N TYR A 130 7.48 3.59 10.15
CA TYR A 130 7.53 3.25 11.57
C TYR A 130 7.52 1.74 11.76
N ARG A 131 8.08 1.28 12.89
CA ARG A 131 7.63 0.04 13.52
C ARG A 131 6.56 0.38 14.54
N LEU A 132 5.41 -0.29 14.43
CA LEU A 132 4.38 -0.30 15.46
C LEU A 132 4.56 -1.55 16.33
N GLU A 133 4.67 -1.36 17.63
CA GLU A 133 4.79 -2.44 18.62
C GLU A 133 3.57 -2.41 19.55
N VAL A 134 3.06 -3.59 19.92
CA VAL A 134 1.83 -3.78 20.72
C VAL A 134 2.13 -4.75 21.86
N ARG A 135 1.57 -4.49 23.04
CA ARG A 135 1.65 -5.42 24.17
C ARG A 135 0.39 -5.43 25.03
N ALA A 136 0.04 -6.62 25.50
CA ALA A 136 -0.96 -6.85 26.54
C ALA A 136 -0.24 -7.14 27.87
N ILE A 137 -0.68 -6.52 28.97
CA ILE A 137 -0.13 -6.74 30.32
C ILE A 137 -1.23 -7.29 31.23
N GLY A 138 -0.96 -8.45 31.81
CA GLY A 138 -1.76 -9.07 32.88
C GLY A 138 -1.12 -8.77 34.24
N GLY A 139 -1.82 -8.01 35.08
CA GLY A 139 -1.30 -7.57 36.39
C GLY A 139 -0.05 -6.68 36.26
N LYS A 140 1.13 -7.29 36.35
CA LYS A 140 2.44 -6.62 36.18
C LYS A 140 3.31 -7.23 35.07
N ALA A 141 2.90 -8.35 34.46
CA ALA A 141 3.69 -9.07 33.46
C ALA A 141 3.18 -8.81 32.04
N VAL A 142 4.08 -8.61 31.08
CA VAL A 142 3.71 -8.61 29.66
C VAL A 142 3.35 -10.05 29.28
N ILE A 143 2.07 -10.29 28.98
CA ILE A 143 1.55 -11.64 28.70
C ILE A 143 1.56 -11.96 27.21
N ALA A 144 1.37 -10.95 26.36
CA ALA A 144 1.52 -11.07 24.92
C ALA A 144 2.14 -9.80 24.31
N ALA A 145 2.92 -9.96 23.24
CA ALA A 145 3.53 -8.86 22.50
C ALA A 145 3.69 -9.20 21.01
N GLY A 146 3.63 -8.17 20.16
CA GLY A 146 3.73 -8.29 18.70
C GLY A 146 4.16 -6.98 18.06
N LYS A 147 4.56 -7.02 16.79
CA LYS A 147 5.06 -5.85 16.05
C LYS A 147 4.80 -5.97 14.55
N VAL A 148 4.70 -4.85 13.86
CA VAL A 148 4.66 -4.76 12.40
C VAL A 148 5.51 -3.59 11.90
N GLU A 149 6.31 -3.83 10.87
CA GLU A 149 7.17 -2.84 10.23
C GLU A 149 7.43 -3.18 8.75
N PRO A 150 7.68 -2.17 7.89
CA PRO A 150 7.35 -0.77 8.11
C PRO A 150 5.83 -0.56 8.02
N ILE A 151 5.31 0.47 8.68
CA ILE A 151 3.97 1.05 8.41
C ILE A 151 4.10 2.57 8.27
N GLY A 152 3.19 3.22 7.55
CA GLY A 152 3.25 4.65 7.27
C GLY A 152 1.94 5.37 7.50
N VAL A 153 2.04 6.66 7.83
CA VAL A 153 0.91 7.61 7.81
C VAL A 153 1.27 8.73 6.83
N GLY A 154 0.41 8.92 5.84
CA GLY A 154 0.74 9.70 4.64
C GLY A 154 -0.47 9.89 3.72
N GLU A 155 -0.24 9.99 2.42
CA GLU A 155 -1.33 10.09 1.43
C GLU A 155 -1.67 8.71 0.84
N VAL A 156 -2.96 8.45 0.64
CA VAL A 156 -3.47 7.26 -0.05
C VAL A 156 -4.37 7.70 -1.20
N PHE A 157 -4.11 7.19 -2.40
CA PHE A 157 -4.86 7.50 -3.61
C PHE A 157 -5.43 6.22 -4.24
N VAL A 158 -6.70 6.28 -4.66
CA VAL A 158 -7.30 5.23 -5.50
C VAL A 158 -7.15 5.65 -6.95
N VAL A 159 -6.68 4.75 -7.81
CA VAL A 159 -6.54 4.98 -9.26
C VAL A 159 -7.59 4.15 -9.99
N ALA A 160 -8.40 4.81 -10.82
CA ALA A 160 -9.47 4.19 -11.59
C ALA A 160 -9.53 4.76 -13.02
N GLY A 161 -10.16 4.02 -13.92
CA GLY A 161 -10.23 4.36 -15.34
C GLY A 161 -9.69 3.28 -16.27
N GLN A 162 -9.07 3.67 -17.39
CA GLN A 162 -8.64 2.73 -18.44
C GLN A 162 -7.12 2.69 -18.68
N SER A 163 -6.69 2.25 -19.87
CA SER A 163 -5.34 1.75 -20.15
C SER A 163 -4.19 2.75 -19.88
N TYR A 164 -4.41 4.05 -20.07
CA TYR A 164 -3.40 5.05 -19.68
C TYR A 164 -3.15 5.10 -18.16
N ALA A 165 -4.11 4.67 -17.35
CA ALA A 165 -4.00 4.50 -15.90
C ALA A 165 -3.46 3.12 -15.49
N THR A 166 -3.48 2.11 -16.37
CA THR A 166 -2.91 0.78 -16.09
C THR A 166 -1.49 0.67 -16.65
N ASN A 167 -0.96 -0.56 -16.74
CA ASN A 167 0.39 -0.80 -17.22
C ASN A 167 0.43 -0.91 -18.75
N CYS A 168 -0.25 -0.02 -19.49
CA CYS A 168 -0.22 -0.03 -20.96
C CYS A 168 0.81 0.93 -21.57
N ASN A 169 1.54 1.70 -20.76
CA ASN A 169 2.52 2.69 -21.24
C ASN A 169 3.90 2.06 -21.48
N ASP A 170 4.78 2.76 -22.20
CA ASP A 170 5.97 2.15 -22.81
C ASP A 170 7.09 1.80 -21.81
N GLU A 171 7.51 2.74 -20.96
CA GLU A 171 8.68 2.63 -20.08
C GLU A 171 8.28 2.16 -18.68
N ARG A 172 8.76 0.98 -18.22
CA ARG A 172 8.57 0.53 -16.83
C ARG A 172 9.46 1.34 -15.88
N PHE A 173 8.85 2.07 -14.95
CA PHE A 173 9.57 2.78 -13.91
C PHE A 173 9.79 1.96 -12.64
N LYS A 174 10.80 2.36 -11.86
CA LYS A 174 11.00 1.95 -10.48
C LYS A 174 10.93 3.18 -9.59
N VAL A 175 10.48 2.99 -8.36
CA VAL A 175 10.51 4.00 -7.31
C VAL A 175 11.96 4.43 -7.06
N ALA A 176 12.23 5.72 -7.18
CA ALA A 176 13.53 6.34 -6.91
C ALA A 176 13.62 6.94 -5.50
N GLU A 177 12.52 7.05 -4.76
CA GLU A 177 12.49 7.48 -3.36
C GLU A 177 13.38 6.55 -2.48
N PRO A 178 14.43 7.10 -1.83
CA PRO A 178 15.52 6.29 -1.27
C PRO A 178 15.13 5.41 -0.07
N HIS A 179 14.03 5.71 0.62
CA HIS A 179 13.52 4.91 1.74
C HIS A 179 12.33 4.03 1.33
N GLY A 180 12.04 3.91 0.03
CA GLY A 180 10.95 3.11 -0.50
C GLY A 180 9.55 3.56 -0.07
N ARG A 181 9.36 4.85 0.23
CA ARG A 181 8.11 5.42 0.80
C ARG A 181 6.95 5.53 -0.19
N VAL A 182 7.10 4.99 -1.41
CA VAL A 182 6.07 4.94 -2.46
C VAL A 182 5.64 3.49 -2.68
N VAL A 183 4.38 3.18 -2.37
CA VAL A 183 3.87 1.80 -2.33
C VAL A 183 2.55 1.62 -3.07
N ALA A 184 2.33 0.43 -3.61
CA ALA A 184 1.11 0.01 -4.27
C ALA A 184 0.40 -1.09 -3.47
N PHE A 185 -0.92 -1.02 -3.41
CA PHE A 185 -1.78 -2.04 -2.82
C PHE A 185 -2.26 -3.04 -3.87
N ASP A 186 -1.84 -4.29 -3.72
CA ASP A 186 -2.35 -5.41 -4.48
C ASP A 186 -3.71 -5.85 -3.91
N SER A 187 -4.79 -5.44 -4.58
CA SER A 187 -6.17 -5.73 -4.15
C SER A 187 -6.60 -7.20 -4.31
N ALA A 188 -5.83 -8.01 -5.04
CA ALA A 188 -6.07 -9.44 -5.20
C ALA A 188 -5.41 -10.26 -4.08
N LYS A 189 -4.17 -9.89 -3.69
CA LYS A 189 -3.42 -10.52 -2.59
C LYS A 189 -3.71 -9.90 -1.22
N GLY A 190 -4.20 -8.66 -1.16
CA GLY A 190 -4.38 -7.90 0.07
C GLY A 190 -3.07 -7.36 0.68
N THR A 191 -2.01 -7.23 -0.13
CA THR A 191 -0.65 -6.90 0.31
C THR A 191 -0.17 -5.55 -0.24
N TRP A 192 0.65 -4.83 0.53
CA TRP A 192 1.37 -3.66 0.06
C TRP A 192 2.80 -4.02 -0.35
N GLY A 193 3.37 -3.28 -1.31
CA GLY A 193 4.78 -3.37 -1.70
C GLY A 193 5.23 -2.12 -2.45
N ILE A 194 6.54 -1.97 -2.68
CA ILE A 194 7.10 -0.81 -3.41
C ILE A 194 6.44 -0.68 -4.79
N ALA A 195 5.99 0.52 -5.15
CA ALA A 195 5.21 0.82 -6.35
C ALA A 195 6.05 0.79 -7.66
N ASN A 196 6.85 -0.24 -7.88
CA ASN A 196 7.57 -0.45 -9.14
C ASN A 196 6.61 -0.95 -10.24
N ASP A 197 6.86 -0.60 -11.49
CA ASP A 197 6.10 -1.15 -12.62
C ASP A 197 6.51 -2.62 -12.94
N PRO A 198 5.56 -3.49 -13.32
CA PRO A 198 4.13 -3.23 -13.45
C PRO A 198 3.42 -3.12 -12.09
N GLN A 199 2.52 -2.15 -11.98
CA GLN A 199 1.62 -1.99 -10.82
C GLN A 199 0.68 -3.20 -10.69
N PRO A 200 0.16 -3.53 -9.50
CA PRO A 200 -0.74 -4.66 -9.29
C PRO A 200 -2.18 -4.36 -9.77
N THR A 201 -2.36 -4.13 -11.08
CA THR A 201 -3.66 -3.84 -11.70
C THR A 201 -4.50 -5.10 -11.90
N PRO A 202 -5.85 -5.00 -11.83
CA PRO A 202 -6.75 -6.15 -11.98
C PRO A 202 -6.99 -6.58 -13.44
N ASP A 203 -6.29 -5.98 -14.42
CA ASP A 203 -6.41 -6.28 -15.86
C ASP A 203 -5.27 -7.14 -16.43
N GLY A 204 -4.21 -7.41 -15.64
CA GLY A 204 -3.05 -8.19 -16.08
C GLY A 204 -2.15 -7.48 -17.10
N SER A 205 -2.30 -6.17 -17.30
CA SER A 205 -1.38 -5.38 -18.12
C SER A 205 0.05 -5.37 -17.52
N ASP A 206 1.08 -5.38 -18.37
CA ASP A 206 2.45 -5.71 -17.96
C ASP A 206 3.49 -4.58 -18.10
N GLY A 207 3.15 -3.47 -18.76
CA GLY A 207 4.05 -2.40 -19.13
C GLY A 207 4.33 -1.37 -18.03
N GLY A 208 4.55 -0.13 -18.47
CA GLY A 208 4.79 1.02 -17.60
C GLY A 208 3.51 1.76 -17.22
N SER A 209 3.60 2.51 -16.13
CA SER A 209 2.53 3.40 -15.66
C SER A 209 3.07 4.81 -15.38
N ILE A 210 2.22 5.70 -14.87
CA ILE A 210 2.62 7.07 -14.47
C ILE A 210 2.77 7.21 -12.95
N TRP A 211 2.48 6.14 -12.20
CA TRP A 211 2.33 6.18 -10.74
C TRP A 211 3.65 6.15 -9.95
N PRO A 212 4.71 5.41 -10.36
CA PRO A 212 6.02 5.51 -9.72
C PRO A 212 6.61 6.94 -9.75
N PRO A 213 6.76 7.63 -10.91
CA PRO A 213 7.32 8.97 -10.93
C PRO A 213 6.41 10.03 -10.29
N LEU A 214 5.08 9.85 -10.34
CA LEU A 214 4.16 10.71 -9.57
C LEU A 214 4.35 10.52 -8.06
N GLY A 215 4.50 9.27 -7.61
CA GLY A 215 4.73 8.93 -6.22
C GLY A 215 6.05 9.45 -5.68
N ASP A 216 7.14 9.30 -6.43
CA ASP A 216 8.46 9.86 -6.09
C ASP A 216 8.38 11.38 -5.91
N ALA A 217 7.68 12.07 -6.82
CA ALA A 217 7.49 13.51 -6.74
C ALA A 217 6.58 13.94 -5.57
N LEU A 218 5.47 13.22 -5.32
CA LEU A 218 4.61 13.47 -4.16
C LEU A 218 5.33 13.22 -2.83
N ALA A 219 6.14 12.15 -2.72
CA ALA A 219 6.93 11.85 -1.54
C ALA A 219 7.99 12.92 -1.26
N LYS A 220 8.62 13.47 -2.31
CA LYS A 220 9.55 14.60 -2.22
C LYS A 220 8.87 15.89 -1.74
N GLU A 221 7.70 16.22 -2.28
CA GLU A 221 6.99 17.47 -2.01
C GLU A 221 6.26 17.46 -0.65
N LEU A 222 5.60 16.36 -0.31
CA LEU A 222 4.78 16.23 0.90
C LEU A 222 5.56 15.63 2.09
N ARG A 223 6.70 15.00 1.82
CA ARG A 223 7.60 14.40 2.83
C ARG A 223 6.92 13.38 3.75
N VAL A 224 5.92 12.67 3.20
CA VAL A 224 5.18 11.57 3.83
C VAL A 224 5.13 10.37 2.87
N PRO A 225 4.87 9.13 3.36
CA PRO A 225 4.62 7.99 2.49
C PRO A 225 3.41 8.18 1.56
N ILE A 226 3.49 7.59 0.37
CA ILE A 226 2.48 7.69 -0.69
C ILE A 226 2.01 6.28 -1.04
N GLY A 227 0.73 6.00 -0.84
CA GLY A 227 0.08 4.73 -1.21
C GLY A 227 -0.83 4.89 -2.43
N PHE A 228 -0.71 3.98 -3.40
CA PHE A 228 -1.64 3.87 -4.53
C PHE A 228 -2.41 2.55 -4.49
N ALA A 229 -3.71 2.57 -4.80
CA ALA A 229 -4.50 1.38 -5.05
C ALA A 229 -5.10 1.45 -6.45
N ASN A 230 -4.48 0.73 -7.40
CA ASN A 230 -4.86 0.81 -8.81
C ASN A 230 -5.87 -0.28 -9.17
N VAL A 231 -7.10 0.12 -9.46
CA VAL A 231 -8.21 -0.74 -9.88
C VAL A 231 -8.63 -0.50 -11.34
N ALA A 232 -7.92 0.35 -12.07
CA ALA A 232 -8.20 0.64 -13.48
C ALA A 232 -8.09 -0.62 -14.36
N VAL A 233 -8.79 -0.61 -15.50
CA VAL A 233 -8.86 -1.74 -16.45
C VAL A 233 -8.84 -1.23 -17.88
N GLY A 234 -7.89 -1.70 -18.68
CA GLY A 234 -7.72 -1.32 -20.08
C GLY A 234 -9.00 -1.42 -20.93
N ALA A 235 -9.14 -0.48 -21.88
CA ALA A 235 -10.25 -0.39 -22.84
C ALA A 235 -11.68 -0.28 -22.25
N THR A 236 -11.85 0.14 -21.00
CA THR A 236 -13.19 0.26 -20.36
C THR A 236 -13.86 1.63 -20.55
N SER A 237 -15.12 1.60 -20.96
CA SER A 237 -16.04 2.75 -20.97
C SER A 237 -16.72 2.95 -19.62
N SER A 238 -17.23 4.16 -19.35
CA SER A 238 -18.00 4.51 -18.15
C SER A 238 -19.17 3.56 -17.87
N GLN A 239 -19.79 2.99 -18.90
CA GLN A 239 -20.87 2.01 -18.75
C GLN A 239 -20.43 0.67 -18.12
N GLN A 240 -19.15 0.29 -18.23
CA GLN A 240 -18.59 -0.91 -17.56
C GLN A 240 -18.26 -0.67 -16.09
N TRP A 241 -18.20 0.60 -15.67
CA TRP A 241 -17.93 1.05 -14.30
C TRP A 241 -19.19 1.26 -13.45
N MET A 242 -20.38 1.11 -14.04
CA MET A 242 -21.67 1.24 -13.35
C MET A 242 -21.86 0.19 -12.24
N PRO A 243 -22.73 0.42 -11.22
CA PRO A 243 -22.90 -0.48 -10.07
C PRO A 243 -23.36 -1.92 -10.38
N ASP A 244 -23.98 -2.14 -11.54
CA ASP A 244 -24.35 -3.44 -12.09
C ASP A 244 -23.21 -4.12 -12.88
N GLY A 245 -22.17 -3.36 -13.24
CA GLY A 245 -20.96 -3.82 -13.91
C GLY A 245 -19.95 -4.47 -12.96
N GLN A 246 -19.00 -5.23 -13.52
CA GLN A 246 -18.01 -6.00 -12.76
C GLN A 246 -16.87 -5.15 -12.15
N LEU A 247 -16.80 -3.86 -12.46
CA LEU A 247 -15.72 -2.96 -12.00
C LEU A 247 -16.10 -2.18 -10.74
N HIS A 248 -17.36 -1.80 -10.58
CA HIS A 248 -17.82 -1.06 -9.39
C HIS A 248 -17.61 -1.84 -8.07
N PRO A 249 -17.95 -3.15 -7.98
CA PRO A 249 -17.67 -3.92 -6.76
C PRO A 249 -16.17 -4.06 -6.46
N ARG A 250 -15.30 -3.99 -7.48
CA ARG A 250 -13.83 -4.03 -7.30
C ARG A 250 -13.31 -2.72 -6.73
N LEU A 251 -13.79 -1.60 -7.27
CA LEU A 251 -13.54 -0.25 -6.76
C LEU A 251 -13.97 -0.12 -5.29
N VAL A 252 -15.23 -0.42 -5.00
CA VAL A 252 -15.79 -0.35 -3.63
C VAL A 252 -15.03 -1.27 -2.68
N LYS A 253 -14.71 -2.52 -3.08
CA LYS A 253 -13.92 -3.42 -2.23
C LYS A 253 -12.53 -2.86 -1.93
N ALA A 254 -11.86 -2.23 -2.91
CA ALA A 254 -10.57 -1.59 -2.68
C ALA A 254 -10.70 -0.40 -1.72
N GLU A 255 -11.61 0.54 -1.98
CA GLU A 255 -11.90 1.69 -1.11
C GLU A 255 -12.20 1.26 0.34
N GLN A 256 -13.11 0.30 0.54
CA GLN A 256 -13.44 -0.24 1.86
C GLN A 256 -12.24 -0.93 2.56
N THR A 257 -11.33 -1.54 1.81
CA THR A 257 -10.14 -2.22 2.36
C THR A 257 -9.04 -1.24 2.77
N LEU A 258 -8.95 -0.07 2.10
CA LEU A 258 -8.02 1.01 2.46
C LEU A 258 -8.51 1.82 3.67
N GLY A 259 -9.83 1.93 3.84
CA GLY A 259 -10.43 2.86 4.78
C GLY A 259 -10.45 4.27 4.18
N ARG A 260 -9.88 5.26 4.88
CA ARG A 260 -9.81 6.64 4.33
C ARG A 260 -8.71 6.74 3.27
N PHE A 261 -8.97 7.57 2.26
CA PHE A 261 -8.04 7.91 1.18
C PHE A 261 -8.30 9.34 0.68
N ARG A 262 -7.29 10.02 0.15
CA ARG A 262 -7.31 11.43 -0.24
C ARG A 262 -8.27 11.73 -1.38
N ALA A 263 -8.20 10.93 -2.44
CA ALA A 263 -8.94 11.15 -3.68
C ALA A 263 -9.00 9.87 -4.54
N VAL A 264 -9.97 9.82 -5.45
CA VAL A 264 -9.91 8.96 -6.64
C VAL A 264 -9.27 9.77 -7.79
N LEU A 265 -8.25 9.20 -8.41
CA LEU A 265 -7.61 9.70 -9.62
C LEU A 265 -8.25 8.96 -10.81
N TRP A 266 -9.12 9.65 -11.54
CA TRP A 266 -9.87 9.09 -12.67
C TRP A 266 -9.21 9.50 -13.98
N GLN A 267 -8.72 8.51 -14.73
CA GLN A 267 -8.10 8.72 -16.04
C GLN A 267 -8.71 7.78 -17.08
N GLN A 268 -9.78 8.28 -17.71
CA GLN A 268 -10.61 7.54 -18.66
C GLN A 268 -11.46 8.50 -19.49
N GLY A 269 -11.70 8.11 -20.73
CA GLY A 269 -12.70 8.73 -21.61
C GLY A 269 -12.63 8.22 -23.04
N GLU A 270 -11.49 7.64 -23.44
CA GLU A 270 -11.19 7.17 -24.79
C GLU A 270 -12.17 6.09 -25.27
N SER A 271 -12.56 5.15 -24.40
CA SER A 271 -13.56 4.15 -24.76
C SER A 271 -14.99 4.71 -24.86
N ASP A 272 -15.31 5.84 -24.23
CA ASP A 272 -16.59 6.53 -24.38
C ASP A 272 -16.67 7.38 -25.65
N VAL A 273 -15.52 7.88 -26.13
CA VAL A 273 -15.39 8.45 -27.48
C VAL A 273 -15.75 7.37 -28.51
N ILE A 274 -15.10 6.20 -28.46
CA ILE A 274 -15.35 5.06 -29.36
C ILE A 274 -16.81 4.56 -29.26
N ALA A 275 -17.34 4.42 -28.04
CA ALA A 275 -18.72 3.98 -27.81
C ALA A 275 -19.78 5.03 -28.21
N LYS A 276 -19.36 6.24 -28.56
CA LYS A 276 -20.22 7.40 -28.85
C LYS A 276 -21.17 7.76 -27.70
N THR A 277 -20.74 7.55 -26.46
CA THR A 277 -21.46 7.98 -25.25
C THR A 277 -21.78 9.47 -25.35
N THR A 278 -23.00 9.88 -25.00
CA THR A 278 -23.42 11.30 -25.02
C THR A 278 -22.89 12.04 -23.80
N THR A 279 -22.87 13.37 -23.84
CA THR A 279 -22.45 14.22 -22.72
C THR A 279 -23.23 13.87 -21.44
N GLU A 280 -24.56 13.83 -21.56
CA GLU A 280 -25.51 13.62 -20.48
C GLU A 280 -25.36 12.21 -19.90
N LYS A 281 -25.12 11.20 -20.76
CA LYS A 281 -24.91 9.81 -20.34
C LYS A 281 -23.57 9.63 -19.63
N TYR A 282 -22.51 10.31 -20.05
CA TYR A 282 -21.22 10.29 -19.35
C TYR A 282 -21.32 10.98 -17.97
N VAL A 283 -21.94 12.17 -17.91
CA VAL A 283 -22.21 12.89 -16.65
C VAL A 283 -23.06 12.03 -15.70
N ALA A 284 -24.14 11.42 -16.19
CA ALA A 284 -25.00 10.56 -15.38
C ALA A 284 -24.26 9.32 -14.85
N ASN A 285 -23.47 8.64 -15.71
CA ASN A 285 -22.68 7.48 -15.31
C ASN A 285 -21.70 7.85 -14.18
N LEU A 286 -20.85 8.86 -14.40
CA LEU A 286 -19.81 9.25 -13.42
C LEU A 286 -20.40 9.67 -12.06
N LYS A 287 -21.55 10.36 -12.06
CA LYS A 287 -22.33 10.63 -10.85
C LYS A 287 -22.75 9.34 -10.14
N THR A 288 -23.48 8.45 -10.82
CA THR A 288 -23.97 7.20 -10.21
C THR A 288 -22.84 6.30 -9.70
N ILE A 289 -21.72 6.23 -10.42
CA ILE A 289 -20.51 5.50 -10.01
C ILE A 289 -19.98 6.04 -8.68
N ARG A 290 -19.70 7.35 -8.62
CA ARG A 290 -19.17 8.02 -7.42
C ARG A 290 -20.15 7.94 -6.25
N GLU A 291 -21.41 8.32 -6.46
CA GLU A 291 -22.44 8.40 -5.42
C GLU A 291 -22.70 7.02 -4.80
N THR A 292 -22.70 5.96 -5.60
CA THR A 292 -22.88 4.58 -5.10
C THR A 292 -21.64 4.07 -4.36
N ALA A 293 -20.43 4.43 -4.81
CA ALA A 293 -19.19 4.07 -4.12
C ALA A 293 -19.08 4.77 -2.76
N ALA A 294 -19.26 6.09 -2.71
CA ALA A 294 -19.27 6.88 -1.48
C ALA A 294 -20.31 6.38 -0.47
N LYS A 295 -21.52 6.02 -0.94
CA LYS A 295 -22.57 5.41 -0.11
C LYS A 295 -22.16 4.05 0.47
N ALA A 296 -21.50 3.20 -0.33
CA ALA A 296 -21.03 1.88 0.13
C ALA A 296 -19.83 1.96 1.08
N CYS A 297 -19.00 3.00 0.96
CA CYS A 297 -17.85 3.28 1.82
C CYS A 297 -18.22 4.04 3.10
N GLY A 298 -19.38 4.70 3.13
CA GLY A 298 -19.86 5.50 4.26
C GLY A 298 -19.14 6.84 4.42
N PHE A 299 -18.53 7.35 3.35
CA PHE A 299 -17.91 8.67 3.27
C PHE A 299 -17.70 9.12 1.83
N GLU A 300 -17.49 10.43 1.66
CA GLU A 300 -17.11 11.01 0.38
C GLU A 300 -15.60 11.31 0.31
N SER A 301 -15.02 11.10 -0.86
CA SER A 301 -13.73 11.66 -1.27
C SER A 301 -13.89 12.40 -2.62
N PRO A 302 -13.00 13.37 -2.95
CA PRO A 302 -13.01 14.02 -4.25
C PRO A 302 -12.56 13.06 -5.37
N TRP A 303 -13.21 13.18 -6.53
CA TRP A 303 -12.83 12.50 -7.77
C TRP A 303 -12.17 13.51 -8.71
N LEU A 304 -10.87 13.36 -8.97
CA LEU A 304 -10.13 14.19 -9.92
C LEU A 304 -10.25 13.58 -11.31
N LEU A 305 -10.92 14.27 -12.22
CA LEU A 305 -11.21 13.79 -13.58
C LEU A 305 -10.18 14.34 -14.56
N ALA A 306 -9.26 13.51 -15.05
CA ALA A 306 -8.35 13.89 -16.14
C ALA A 306 -9.09 13.95 -17.48
N LYS A 307 -8.75 14.92 -18.34
CA LYS A 307 -9.16 14.88 -19.75
C LYS A 307 -8.23 13.95 -20.50
N SER A 308 -8.61 12.68 -20.49
CA SER A 308 -7.97 11.57 -21.18
C SER A 308 -9.00 11.03 -22.17
N THR A 309 -9.05 11.64 -23.35
CA THR A 309 -10.01 11.36 -24.42
C THR A 309 -9.35 11.11 -25.78
N LEU A 310 -8.02 11.27 -25.88
CA LEU A 310 -7.25 11.12 -27.11
C LEU A 310 -6.46 9.80 -27.16
N HIS A 311 -6.69 8.97 -28.19
CA HIS A 311 -5.87 7.78 -28.50
C HIS A 311 -5.47 7.75 -30.00
N PRO A 312 -4.38 8.45 -30.39
CA PRO A 312 -4.10 8.78 -31.80
C PRO A 312 -3.83 7.59 -32.74
N THR A 313 -3.63 6.40 -32.18
CA THR A 313 -3.34 5.16 -32.93
C THR A 313 -4.56 4.25 -33.09
N VAL A 314 -5.71 4.63 -32.52
CA VAL A 314 -6.95 3.84 -32.50
C VAL A 314 -8.09 4.59 -33.20
N TYR A 315 -8.17 5.91 -33.03
CA TYR A 315 -9.15 6.77 -33.73
C TYR A 315 -8.63 8.20 -33.91
N ASN A 316 -9.41 8.98 -34.65
CA ASN A 316 -9.32 10.43 -34.78
C ASN A 316 -10.78 10.93 -34.81
N ASP A 317 -11.31 11.34 -33.67
CA ASP A 317 -12.70 11.86 -33.55
C ASP A 317 -12.73 13.08 -32.62
N PRO A 318 -12.29 14.26 -33.11
CA PRO A 318 -12.28 15.49 -32.32
C PRO A 318 -13.67 15.92 -31.82
N VAL A 319 -14.74 15.43 -32.46
CA VAL A 319 -16.13 15.70 -32.06
C VAL A 319 -16.54 14.81 -30.88
N GLY A 320 -16.15 13.54 -30.90
CA GLY A 320 -16.31 12.62 -29.77
C GLY A 320 -15.43 12.97 -28.58
N GLU A 321 -14.16 13.30 -28.83
CA GLU A 321 -13.21 13.86 -27.85
C GLU A 321 -13.82 15.10 -27.19
N GLY A 322 -14.24 16.09 -27.98
CA GLY A 322 -14.90 17.31 -27.49
C GLY A 322 -16.15 17.05 -26.65
N ARG A 323 -16.93 16.01 -26.97
CA ARG A 323 -18.14 15.61 -26.23
C ARG A 323 -17.82 15.12 -24.81
N ILE A 324 -16.84 14.20 -24.68
CA ILE A 324 -16.43 13.67 -23.37
C ILE A 324 -15.65 14.72 -22.56
N ARG A 325 -14.84 15.55 -23.22
CA ARG A 325 -14.18 16.72 -22.58
C ARG A 325 -15.21 17.71 -22.02
N GLY A 326 -16.29 17.98 -22.75
CA GLY A 326 -17.42 18.80 -22.28
C GLY A 326 -18.15 18.20 -21.07
N ALA A 327 -18.38 16.88 -21.08
CA ALA A 327 -18.96 16.17 -19.93
C ALA A 327 -18.07 16.28 -18.66
N ILE A 328 -16.75 16.23 -18.82
CA ILE A 328 -15.81 16.48 -17.72
C ILE A 328 -15.92 17.95 -17.25
N ASP A 329 -15.97 18.92 -18.18
CA ASP A 329 -16.15 20.33 -17.85
C ASP A 329 -17.51 20.63 -17.16
N GLU A 330 -18.54 19.80 -17.33
CA GLU A 330 -19.77 19.83 -16.53
C GLU A 330 -19.57 19.19 -15.15
N LEU A 331 -19.04 17.98 -15.08
CA LEU A 331 -18.84 17.23 -13.83
C LEU A 331 -18.02 18.02 -12.80
N VAL A 332 -16.93 18.68 -13.21
CA VAL A 332 -16.04 19.42 -12.28
C VAL A 332 -16.68 20.67 -11.64
N LYS A 333 -17.88 21.06 -12.09
CA LYS A 333 -18.69 22.12 -11.46
C LYS A 333 -19.58 21.58 -10.33
N LEU A 334 -19.72 20.25 -10.21
CA LEU A 334 -20.58 19.59 -9.23
C LEU A 334 -19.83 19.24 -7.93
N PRO A 335 -20.52 19.14 -6.79
CA PRO A 335 -19.93 18.66 -5.54
C PRO A 335 -19.24 17.30 -5.73
N GLY A 336 -18.09 17.13 -5.06
CA GLY A 336 -17.37 15.86 -5.05
C GLY A 336 -16.48 15.57 -6.26
N PHE A 337 -16.55 16.34 -7.34
CA PHE A 337 -15.66 16.24 -8.51
C PHE A 337 -14.65 17.40 -8.55
N ARG A 338 -13.50 17.18 -9.20
CA ARG A 338 -12.39 18.14 -9.36
C ARG A 338 -11.71 18.00 -10.72
N ALA A 339 -11.10 19.07 -11.20
CA ALA A 339 -10.35 19.06 -12.46
C ALA A 339 -8.99 18.36 -12.31
N GLY A 340 -8.90 17.17 -12.92
CA GLY A 340 -7.64 16.47 -13.18
C GLY A 340 -6.82 17.16 -14.29
N PRO A 341 -5.67 16.58 -14.68
CA PRO A 341 -4.84 17.10 -15.75
C PRO A 341 -5.47 16.92 -17.13
N ASP A 342 -5.15 17.83 -18.08
CA ASP A 342 -5.56 17.72 -19.48
C ASP A 342 -4.53 16.92 -20.29
N THR A 343 -4.50 15.60 -20.08
CA THR A 343 -3.46 14.72 -20.65
C THR A 343 -3.54 14.58 -22.17
N ASP A 344 -4.66 14.94 -22.80
CA ASP A 344 -4.79 15.02 -24.26
C ASP A 344 -3.80 16.00 -24.90
N THR A 345 -3.38 17.04 -24.17
CA THR A 345 -2.33 17.98 -24.63
C THR A 345 -0.96 17.33 -24.89
N LEU A 346 -0.70 16.17 -24.28
CA LEU A 346 0.54 15.40 -24.45
C LEU A 346 0.53 14.71 -25.82
N THR A 347 1.00 15.41 -26.85
CA THR A 347 1.06 14.95 -28.26
C THR A 347 2.51 14.71 -28.74
N GLY A 348 2.70 14.29 -29.99
CA GLY A 348 4.05 14.08 -30.55
C GLY A 348 4.87 13.03 -29.79
N GLU A 349 6.11 13.38 -29.40
CA GLU A 349 7.03 12.50 -28.64
C GLU A 349 6.46 11.93 -27.34
N ASN A 350 5.36 12.48 -26.82
CA ASN A 350 4.70 11.99 -25.61
C ASN A 350 3.86 10.73 -25.84
N ARG A 351 3.50 10.40 -27.08
CA ARG A 351 2.70 9.21 -27.42
C ARG A 351 3.57 8.16 -28.08
N GLY A 352 3.31 6.90 -27.75
CA GLY A 352 3.97 5.73 -28.33
C GLY A 352 3.62 5.55 -29.81
N ASP A 353 4.58 5.10 -30.62
CA ASP A 353 4.37 4.86 -32.05
C ASP A 353 3.74 3.48 -32.32
N ALA A 354 3.52 3.15 -33.60
CA ALA A 354 2.92 1.87 -33.98
C ALA A 354 3.74 0.61 -33.59
N LYS A 355 5.01 0.77 -33.19
CA LYS A 355 5.95 -0.28 -32.77
C LYS A 355 6.06 -0.40 -31.24
N SER A 356 5.57 0.58 -30.49
CA SER A 356 5.51 0.53 -29.02
C SER A 356 4.14 0.03 -28.53
N ARG A 357 3.81 0.19 -27.24
CA ARG A 357 2.48 -0.11 -26.69
C ARG A 357 1.42 0.93 -27.06
N ARG A 358 1.78 1.98 -27.83
CA ARG A 358 0.87 3.01 -28.41
C ARG A 358 0.14 3.90 -27.39
N HIS A 359 0.53 3.87 -26.12
CA HIS A 359 -0.03 4.72 -25.07
C HIS A 359 0.89 5.92 -24.83
N PHE A 360 1.27 6.27 -23.59
CA PHE A 360 2.34 7.24 -23.40
C PHE A 360 3.70 6.59 -23.68
N SER A 361 4.57 7.36 -24.33
CA SER A 361 6.01 7.08 -24.30
C SER A 361 6.54 7.33 -22.88
N GLY A 362 7.76 6.88 -22.58
CA GLY A 362 8.39 7.21 -21.30
C GLY A 362 8.53 8.72 -21.02
N ILE A 363 8.67 9.54 -22.06
CA ILE A 363 8.65 11.02 -21.95
C ILE A 363 7.24 11.49 -21.59
N GLY A 364 6.21 10.96 -22.26
CA GLY A 364 4.81 11.26 -21.94
C GLY A 364 4.39 10.82 -20.54
N GLN A 365 4.88 9.67 -20.06
CA GLN A 365 4.61 9.18 -18.70
C GLN A 365 5.16 10.13 -17.62
N ARG A 366 6.41 10.60 -17.78
CA ARG A 366 7.03 11.58 -16.88
C ARG A 366 6.25 12.89 -16.86
N ARG A 367 5.90 13.45 -18.03
CA ARG A 367 5.10 14.68 -18.12
C ARG A 367 3.67 14.51 -17.61
N ALA A 368 3.03 13.36 -17.84
CA ALA A 368 1.72 13.06 -17.25
C ALA A 368 1.76 13.02 -15.72
N ALA A 369 2.83 12.46 -15.13
CA ALA A 369 3.07 12.52 -13.69
C ALA A 369 3.29 13.95 -13.18
N GLU A 370 4.07 14.78 -13.88
CA GLU A 370 4.24 16.21 -13.57
C GLU A 370 2.91 16.99 -13.59
N MET A 371 2.04 16.70 -14.56
CA MET A 371 0.71 17.32 -14.66
C MET A 371 -0.23 16.85 -13.53
N TRP A 372 -0.22 15.57 -13.18
CA TRP A 372 -0.94 15.06 -12.00
C TRP A 372 -0.44 15.67 -10.69
N LEU A 373 0.88 15.83 -10.53
CA LEU A 373 1.50 16.48 -9.37
C LEU A 373 1.03 17.93 -9.23
N ALA A 374 1.05 18.70 -10.32
CA ALA A 374 0.62 20.10 -10.33
C ALA A 374 -0.84 20.26 -9.91
N VAL A 375 -1.72 19.36 -10.37
CA VAL A 375 -3.13 19.30 -9.92
C VAL A 375 -3.22 18.93 -8.44
N LEU A 376 -2.56 17.84 -8.01
CA LEU A 376 -2.68 17.33 -6.65
C LEU A 376 -2.17 18.35 -5.62
N LYS A 377 -1.07 19.05 -5.90
CA LYS A 377 -0.60 20.17 -5.05
C LYS A 377 -1.66 21.26 -4.90
N ARG A 378 -2.32 21.67 -6.00
CA ARG A 378 -3.40 22.68 -5.96
C ARG A 378 -4.60 22.22 -5.13
N GLU A 379 -5.02 20.96 -5.26
CA GLU A 379 -6.13 20.42 -4.47
C GLU A 379 -5.78 20.31 -2.97
N LEU A 380 -4.53 19.97 -2.63
CA LEU A 380 -4.04 19.89 -1.24
C LEU A 380 -3.94 21.27 -0.56
N GLU A 381 -3.50 22.32 -1.27
CA GLU A 381 -3.54 23.70 -0.78
C GLU A 381 -4.99 24.25 -0.71
N THR A 382 -5.86 23.84 -1.63
CA THR A 382 -7.29 24.21 -1.58
C THR A 382 -7.98 23.58 -0.36
N ALA A 383 -7.68 22.32 -0.06
CA ALA A 383 -8.17 21.64 1.15
C ALA A 383 -7.62 22.29 2.43
N LYS A 384 -6.35 22.71 2.45
CA LYS A 384 -5.73 23.46 3.55
C LYS A 384 -6.46 24.77 3.85
N ALA A 385 -6.74 25.57 2.82
CA ALA A 385 -7.47 26.82 2.96
C ALA A 385 -8.89 26.59 3.52
N ALA A 386 -9.60 25.56 3.05
CA ALA A 386 -10.91 25.19 3.59
C ALA A 386 -10.85 24.75 5.07
N MET A 387 -9.83 23.97 5.45
CA MET A 387 -9.63 23.56 6.85
C MET A 387 -9.32 24.74 7.78
N ALA A 388 -8.57 25.74 7.31
CA ALA A 388 -8.21 26.92 8.10
C ALA A 388 -9.38 27.88 8.36
N ILE A 389 -10.45 27.82 7.55
CA ILE A 389 -11.64 28.69 7.67
C ILE A 389 -12.70 28.08 8.60
N THR A 390 -12.72 26.76 8.77
CA THR A 390 -13.64 26.08 9.69
C THR A 390 -13.25 26.35 11.16
N PRO A 391 -14.11 26.98 11.99
CA PRO A 391 -13.80 27.18 13.39
C PRO A 391 -13.67 25.84 14.11
N VAL A 392 -12.61 25.68 14.90
CA VAL A 392 -12.50 24.55 15.84
C VAL A 392 -13.57 24.70 16.90
N ALA A 393 -14.61 23.85 16.83
CA ALA A 393 -15.57 23.72 17.90
C ALA A 393 -14.86 23.32 19.20
N LYS A 394 -15.09 24.08 20.27
CA LYS A 394 -14.54 23.84 21.61
C LYS A 394 -15.44 22.94 22.44
#